data_AF-A0A962XWS7-F1
#
_entry.id   AF-A0A962XWS7-F1
#
_cell.length_a   1.000
_cell.length_b   1.000
_cell.length_c   1.000
_cell.angle_alpha   90.00
_cell.angle_beta   90.00
_cell.angle_gamma   90.00
#
_symmetry.space_group_name_H-M   'P 1'
#
loop_
_entity.id
_entity.type
_entity.pdbx_description
1 polymer ?
#
loop_
_entity_poly.entity_id
_entity_poly.type
_entity_poly.pdbx_seq_one_letter_code
_entity_poly.pdbx_strand_id
1 'polypeptide(L)'
;IMLSAALTAWLTGITEPIEFAFMFVAPVLYLIHALLAGVAYFLCIEMGIKHGMTFSHGTIDFVVLYAKSTHGWWLLLLGPVWAALYYTVFRVVIQKFDLKTPGREIEEAVMSSDAATDIAHGFAKQLVLAFGGRANIKSLDACITRLRVELNDVGKASPDKLKALGAAGVVTVGSGLQAIFGTRSENLKTDMEEYLKTAGPEADAVEAPSPVAAPAPAGVVSKLRDPEAATKARDLIAALGGIGNIERVDACAETRLRLVLGNEGSVDETALRSAGAAGVMRLANRTLHLVVGLNADQYAAEMRGQLATP
;
A
#
# COMPACT_ATOMS: atom_id res chain seq x y z
N ILE A 1 -6.20 -14.66 16.29
CA ILE A 1 -5.02 -13.85 15.90
C ILE A 1 -3.99 -13.79 17.04
N MET A 2 -4.31 -13.17 18.19
CA MET A 2 -3.34 -12.99 19.30
C MET A 2 -2.73 -14.28 19.84
N LEU A 3 -3.51 -15.38 19.93
CA LEU A 3 -2.98 -16.67 20.38
C LEU A 3 -1.92 -17.25 19.43
N SER A 4 -2.12 -17.13 18.13
CA SER A 4 -1.15 -17.61 17.14
C SER A 4 0.12 -16.78 17.18
N ALA A 5 -0.01 -15.44 17.25
CA ALA A 5 1.14 -14.55 17.38
C ALA A 5 1.94 -14.82 18.67
N ALA A 6 1.24 -15.02 19.80
CA ALA A 6 1.84 -15.39 21.08
C ALA A 6 2.59 -16.72 21.02
N LEU A 7 1.99 -17.75 20.41
CA LEU A 7 2.62 -19.06 20.27
C LEU A 7 3.86 -18.99 19.38
N THR A 8 3.80 -18.29 18.26
CA THR A 8 4.96 -18.09 17.38
C THR A 8 6.08 -17.36 18.10
N ALA A 9 5.78 -16.23 18.77
CA ALA A 9 6.79 -15.48 19.52
C ALA A 9 7.42 -16.31 20.65
N TRP A 10 6.62 -17.13 21.35
CA TRP A 10 7.14 -17.99 22.41
C TRP A 10 8.04 -19.12 21.87
N LEU A 11 7.69 -19.72 20.73
CA LEU A 11 8.47 -20.79 20.11
C LEU A 11 9.77 -20.27 19.48
N THR A 12 9.67 -19.26 18.63
CA THR A 12 10.77 -18.79 17.77
C THR A 12 11.50 -17.58 18.32
N GLY A 13 10.86 -16.83 19.21
CA GLY A 13 11.37 -15.56 19.74
C GLY A 13 11.04 -14.34 18.88
N ILE A 14 10.33 -14.50 17.75
CA ILE A 14 9.96 -13.37 16.87
C ILE A 14 8.76 -12.64 17.46
N THR A 15 8.98 -11.44 17.97
CA THR A 15 7.96 -10.63 18.68
C THR A 15 7.23 -9.63 17.79
N GLU A 16 7.69 -9.37 16.57
CA GLU A 16 7.14 -8.38 15.64
C GLU A 16 5.61 -8.49 15.47
N PRO A 17 5.00 -9.69 15.31
CA PRO A 17 3.55 -9.80 15.12
C PRO A 17 2.74 -9.29 16.33
N ILE A 18 3.31 -9.36 17.53
CA ILE A 18 2.68 -8.87 18.76
C ILE A 18 2.96 -7.37 18.91
N GLU A 19 4.18 -6.93 18.63
CA GLU A 19 4.57 -5.52 18.74
C GLU A 19 3.81 -4.63 17.76
N PHE A 20 3.62 -5.09 16.52
CA PHE A 20 2.86 -4.36 15.51
C PHE A 20 1.40 -4.18 15.89
N ALA A 21 0.87 -5.04 16.77
CA ALA A 21 -0.49 -4.94 17.28
C ALA A 21 -0.71 -3.66 18.11
N PHE A 22 0.33 -3.05 18.68
CA PHE A 22 0.17 -1.86 19.54
C PHE A 22 1.17 -0.73 19.28
N MET A 23 2.29 -0.96 18.59
CA MET A 23 3.34 0.06 18.40
C MET A 23 2.83 1.33 17.71
N PHE A 24 1.94 1.19 16.72
CA PHE A 24 1.38 2.32 15.98
C PHE A 24 0.17 2.96 16.66
N VAL A 25 -0.60 2.18 17.42
CA VAL A 25 -1.84 2.64 18.06
C VAL A 25 -1.60 3.20 19.45
N ALA A 26 -0.61 2.67 20.16
CA ALA A 26 -0.25 3.05 21.52
C ALA A 26 1.28 3.20 21.68
N PRO A 27 1.88 4.29 21.16
CA PRO A 27 3.34 4.51 21.24
C PRO A 27 3.89 4.51 22.67
N VAL A 28 3.10 4.98 23.64
CA VAL A 28 3.47 4.96 25.07
C VAL A 28 3.69 3.53 25.57
N LEU A 29 2.87 2.58 25.12
CA LEU A 29 2.98 1.18 25.50
C LEU A 29 4.25 0.54 24.91
N TYR A 30 4.66 0.99 23.71
CA TYR A 30 5.93 0.60 23.09
C TYR A 30 7.16 1.15 23.83
N LEU A 31 7.10 2.39 24.33
CA LEU A 31 8.17 2.91 25.17
C LEU A 31 8.32 2.11 26.48
N ILE A 32 7.19 1.77 27.12
CA ILE A 32 7.18 0.92 28.33
C ILE A 32 7.76 -0.46 28.01
N HIS A 33 7.38 -1.05 26.88
CA HIS A 33 7.94 -2.31 26.39
C HIS A 33 9.47 -2.24 26.26
N ALA A 34 9.99 -1.23 25.58
CA ALA A 34 11.43 -1.05 25.39
C ALA A 34 12.18 -0.93 26.74
N LEU A 35 11.60 -0.21 27.71
CA LEU A 35 12.16 -0.09 29.06
C LEU A 35 12.15 -1.43 29.81
N LEU A 36 11.01 -2.14 29.80
CA LEU A 36 10.89 -3.44 30.45
C LEU A 36 11.84 -4.48 29.82
N ALA A 37 12.02 -4.46 28.50
CA ALA A 37 13.00 -5.29 27.82
C ALA A 37 14.44 -4.94 28.24
N GLY A 38 14.79 -3.66 28.29
CA GLY A 38 16.11 -3.20 28.75
C GLY A 38 16.42 -3.62 30.19
N VAL A 39 15.45 -3.49 31.10
CA VAL A 39 15.60 -3.94 32.49
C VAL A 39 15.75 -5.46 32.57
N ALA A 40 15.04 -6.24 31.75
CA ALA A 40 15.19 -7.68 31.71
C ALA A 40 16.63 -8.09 31.34
N TYR A 41 17.21 -7.46 30.32
CA TYR A 41 18.60 -7.69 29.93
C TYR A 41 19.58 -7.32 31.04
N PHE A 42 19.39 -6.15 31.67
CA PHE A 42 20.20 -5.72 32.80
C PHE A 42 20.19 -6.75 33.95
N LEU A 43 19.00 -7.24 34.33
CA LEU A 43 18.86 -8.26 35.37
C LEU A 43 19.57 -9.57 35.00
N CYS A 44 19.46 -10.02 33.75
CA CYS A 44 20.18 -11.21 33.28
C CYS A 44 21.70 -11.04 33.38
N ILE A 45 22.23 -9.85 33.08
CA ILE A 45 23.66 -9.54 33.18
C ILE A 45 24.12 -9.58 34.65
N GLU A 46 23.42 -8.90 35.55
CA GLU A 46 23.76 -8.84 36.98
C GLU A 46 23.68 -10.21 37.67
N MET A 47 22.70 -11.03 37.31
CA MET A 47 22.57 -12.40 37.83
C MET A 47 23.52 -13.40 37.15
N GLY A 48 24.35 -12.95 36.20
CA GLY A 48 25.29 -13.80 35.47
C GLY A 48 24.61 -14.90 34.64
N ILE A 49 23.39 -14.66 34.17
CA ILE A 49 22.64 -15.56 33.30
C ILE A 49 23.21 -15.44 31.89
N LYS A 50 23.75 -16.54 31.38
CA LYS A 50 24.30 -16.63 30.03
C LYS A 50 23.60 -17.75 29.30
N HIS A 51 22.84 -17.40 28.27
CA HIS A 51 22.18 -18.37 27.41
C HIS A 51 22.51 -18.06 25.95
N GLY A 52 22.81 -19.09 25.16
CA GLY A 52 23.08 -18.92 23.74
C GLY A 52 21.79 -18.71 22.95
N MET A 53 21.88 -18.01 21.83
CA MET A 53 20.78 -17.84 20.88
C MET A 53 21.27 -18.20 19.48
N THR A 54 20.39 -18.75 18.64
CA THR A 54 20.66 -18.86 17.20
C THR A 54 20.02 -17.71 16.43
N PHE A 55 18.82 -17.30 16.82
CA PHE A 55 18.07 -16.28 16.09
C PHE A 55 17.42 -15.23 17.00
N SER A 56 16.49 -15.60 17.89
CA SER A 56 15.64 -14.61 18.57
C SER A 56 15.24 -14.95 20.02
N HIS A 57 15.97 -15.84 20.69
CA HIS A 57 15.72 -16.20 22.10
C HIS A 57 14.39 -16.92 22.36
N GLY A 58 13.88 -17.66 21.38
CA GLY A 58 12.67 -18.48 21.54
C GLY A 58 12.87 -19.69 22.45
N THR A 59 11.80 -20.40 22.75
CA THR A 59 11.84 -21.65 23.54
C THR A 59 12.67 -22.73 22.84
N ILE A 60 12.70 -22.75 21.51
CA ILE A 60 13.56 -23.67 20.74
C ILE A 60 15.04 -23.40 21.04
N ASP A 61 15.46 -22.13 21.02
CA ASP A 61 16.82 -21.72 21.42
C ASP A 61 17.10 -22.09 22.88
N PHE A 62 16.12 -21.90 23.77
CA PHE A 62 16.24 -22.28 25.17
C PHE A 62 16.57 -23.77 25.34
N VAL A 63 15.76 -24.65 24.76
CA VAL A 63 15.90 -26.10 24.92
C VAL A 63 17.16 -26.63 24.24
N VAL A 64 17.40 -26.26 22.98
CA VAL A 64 18.50 -26.83 22.19
C VAL A 64 19.87 -26.39 22.73
N LEU A 65 19.98 -25.16 23.23
CA LEU A 65 21.24 -24.60 23.72
C LEU A 65 21.38 -24.66 25.25
N TYR A 66 20.42 -25.26 25.97
CA TYR A 66 20.42 -25.31 27.43
C TYR A 66 21.71 -25.90 28.03
N ALA A 67 22.26 -26.93 27.39
CA ALA A 67 23.51 -27.58 27.82
C ALA A 67 24.73 -26.65 27.81
N LYS A 68 24.67 -25.53 27.07
CA LYS A 68 25.71 -24.50 27.03
C LYS A 68 25.39 -23.28 27.90
N SER A 69 24.29 -23.32 28.67
CA SER A 69 23.86 -22.20 29.49
C SER A 69 24.60 -22.13 30.82
N THR A 70 24.82 -20.92 31.32
CA THR A 70 25.25 -20.63 32.70
C THR A 70 24.08 -19.98 33.41
N HIS A 71 23.63 -20.54 34.54
CA HIS A 71 22.47 -20.03 35.28
C HIS A 71 21.16 -19.97 34.47
N GLY A 72 21.04 -20.70 33.36
CA GLY A 72 19.88 -20.66 32.47
C GLY A 72 18.55 -21.08 33.12
N TRP A 73 18.59 -21.88 34.19
CA TRP A 73 17.41 -22.30 34.94
C TRP A 73 16.63 -21.12 35.55
N TRP A 74 17.31 -20.00 35.86
CA TRP A 74 16.64 -18.79 36.37
C TRP A 74 15.63 -18.22 35.37
N LEU A 75 15.81 -18.44 34.06
CA LEU A 75 14.85 -18.01 33.04
C LEU A 75 13.48 -18.70 33.20
N LEU A 76 13.43 -19.93 33.72
CA LEU A 76 12.18 -20.63 34.01
C LEU A 76 11.39 -20.00 35.15
N LEU A 77 12.08 -19.33 36.08
CA LEU A 77 11.46 -18.61 37.19
C LEU A 77 11.15 -17.15 36.81
N LEU A 78 12.13 -16.47 36.21
CA LEU A 78 12.02 -15.07 35.79
C LEU A 78 10.98 -14.90 34.69
N GLY A 79 10.87 -15.84 33.75
CA GLY A 79 9.91 -15.77 32.64
C GLY A 79 8.45 -15.57 33.11
N PRO A 80 7.90 -16.46 33.95
CA PRO A 80 6.56 -16.30 34.53
C PRO A 80 6.39 -15.01 35.35
N VAL A 81 7.40 -14.63 36.14
CA VAL A 81 7.38 -13.36 36.91
C VAL A 81 7.32 -12.16 35.97
N TRP A 82 8.11 -12.17 34.89
CA TRP A 82 8.14 -11.11 33.89
C TRP A 82 6.83 -11.06 33.10
N ALA A 83 6.24 -12.20 32.77
CA ALA A 83 4.94 -12.28 32.13
C ALA A 83 3.83 -11.65 32.99
N ALA A 84 3.82 -11.93 34.30
CA ALA A 84 2.89 -11.33 35.25
C ALA A 84 3.10 -9.80 35.39
N LEU A 85 4.37 -9.36 35.43
CA LEU A 85 4.73 -7.94 35.44
C LEU A 85 4.23 -7.23 34.19
N TYR A 86 4.55 -7.76 33.00
CA TYR A 86 4.10 -7.25 31.72
C TYR A 86 2.59 -7.16 31.65
N TYR A 87 1.90 -8.25 31.99
CA TYR A 87 0.44 -8.29 32.00
C TYR A 87 -0.16 -7.21 32.89
N THR A 88 0.36 -7.05 34.10
CA THR A 88 -0.16 -6.10 35.08
C THR A 88 0.08 -4.66 34.62
N VAL A 89 1.30 -4.32 34.21
CA VAL A 89 1.66 -2.98 33.72
C VAL A 89 0.85 -2.63 32.49
N PHE A 90 0.82 -3.51 31.49
CA PHE A 90 0.08 -3.26 30.26
C PHE A 90 -1.41 -3.11 30.54
N ARG A 91 -2.01 -4.03 31.32
CA ARG A 91 -3.44 -3.97 31.64
C ARG A 91 -3.82 -2.66 32.34
N VAL A 92 -3.04 -2.24 33.33
CA VAL A 92 -3.30 -0.98 34.05
C VAL A 92 -3.17 0.22 33.13
N VAL A 93 -2.12 0.30 32.31
CA VAL A 93 -1.89 1.42 31.39
C VAL A 93 -2.98 1.48 30.31
N ILE A 94 -3.34 0.33 29.70
CA ILE A 94 -4.41 0.26 28.70
C ILE A 94 -5.74 0.69 29.31
N GLN A 95 -6.07 0.24 30.53
CA GLN A 95 -7.33 0.61 31.19
C GLN A 95 -7.35 2.08 31.65
N LYS A 96 -6.25 2.59 32.20
CA LYS A 96 -6.18 3.95 32.74
C LYS A 96 -6.18 5.02 31.67
N PHE A 97 -5.55 4.76 30.52
CA PHE A 97 -5.43 5.72 29.41
C PHE A 97 -6.37 5.40 28.24
N ASP A 98 -7.27 4.43 28.41
CA ASP A 98 -8.18 3.92 27.37
C ASP A 98 -7.51 3.69 26.00
N LEU A 99 -6.35 3.02 26.01
CA LEU A 99 -5.60 2.76 24.78
C LEU A 99 -6.37 1.79 23.87
N LYS A 100 -6.50 2.15 22.59
CA LYS A 100 -7.24 1.39 21.57
C LYS A 100 -6.45 0.20 21.02
N THR A 101 -6.01 -0.69 21.90
CA THR A 101 -5.39 -1.95 21.47
C THR A 101 -6.37 -2.81 20.66
N PRO A 102 -5.91 -3.76 19.83
CA PRO A 102 -6.79 -4.60 19.02
C PRO A 102 -7.88 -5.26 19.86
N GLY A 103 -9.15 -5.12 19.43
CA GLY A 103 -10.33 -5.55 20.16
C GLY A 103 -10.88 -4.54 21.20
N ARG A 104 -10.27 -3.35 21.33
CA ARG A 104 -10.79 -2.20 22.12
C ARG A 104 -11.13 -0.99 21.25
N GLU A 105 -11.11 -1.18 19.94
CA GLU A 105 -11.63 -0.18 19.01
C GLU A 105 -13.10 0.06 19.34
N ILE A 106 -13.55 1.31 19.24
CA ILE A 106 -14.98 1.58 19.30
C ILE A 106 -15.51 0.96 18.02
N GLU A 107 -16.28 -0.12 18.14
CA GLU A 107 -17.18 -0.50 17.08
C GLU A 107 -18.04 0.74 16.85
N GLU A 108 -17.73 1.54 15.80
CA GLU A 108 -18.74 2.41 15.22
C GLU A 108 -19.95 1.51 15.05
N ALA A 109 -20.99 1.80 15.82
CA ALA A 109 -22.14 0.95 16.08
C ALA A 109 -22.36 0.05 14.88
N VAL A 110 -22.04 -1.24 15.04
CA VAL A 110 -22.24 -2.23 13.98
C VAL A 110 -23.69 -2.07 13.56
N MET A 111 -23.89 -1.40 12.43
CA MET A 111 -25.20 -1.35 11.79
C MET A 111 -25.55 -2.82 11.67
N SER A 112 -26.70 -3.17 12.25
CA SER A 112 -27.20 -4.53 12.45
C SER A 112 -26.73 -5.44 11.32
N SER A 113 -26.21 -6.63 11.63
CA SER A 113 -25.52 -7.52 10.68
C SER A 113 -26.21 -7.66 9.31
N ASP A 114 -27.53 -7.56 9.26
CA ASP A 114 -28.28 -7.55 7.99
C ASP A 114 -28.04 -6.30 7.13
N ALA A 115 -27.98 -5.10 7.72
CA ALA A 115 -27.72 -3.86 7.00
C ALA A 115 -26.27 -3.77 6.49
N ALA A 116 -25.29 -4.24 7.28
CA ALA A 116 -23.90 -4.31 6.84
C ALA A 116 -23.70 -5.37 5.73
N THR A 117 -24.38 -6.51 5.84
CA THR A 117 -24.38 -7.56 4.81
C THR A 117 -25.05 -7.06 3.53
N ASP A 118 -26.17 -6.33 3.62
CA ASP A 118 -26.84 -5.73 2.47
C ASP A 118 -25.99 -4.66 1.77
N ILE A 119 -25.25 -3.84 2.54
CA ILE A 119 -24.32 -2.84 1.98
C ILE A 119 -23.13 -3.54 1.31
N ALA A 120 -22.55 -4.56 1.95
CA ALA A 120 -21.44 -5.35 1.41
C ALA A 120 -21.86 -6.12 0.14
N HIS A 121 -23.03 -6.77 0.15
CA HIS A 121 -23.64 -7.39 -1.03
C HIS A 121 -23.96 -6.37 -2.12
N GLY A 122 -24.44 -5.18 -1.77
CA GLY A 122 -24.70 -4.10 -2.72
C GLY A 122 -23.42 -3.63 -3.42
N PHE A 123 -22.32 -3.53 -2.68
CA PHE A 123 -21.02 -3.16 -3.24
C PHE A 123 -20.38 -4.30 -4.05
N ALA A 124 -20.43 -5.54 -3.55
CA ALA A 124 -19.98 -6.72 -4.26
C ALA A 124 -20.75 -6.93 -5.58
N LYS A 125 -22.07 -6.68 -5.58
CA LYS A 125 -22.90 -6.66 -6.79
C LYS A 125 -22.38 -5.66 -7.81
N GLN A 126 -22.10 -4.43 -7.41
CA GLN A 126 -21.56 -3.40 -8.31
C GLN A 126 -20.20 -3.80 -8.89
N LEU A 127 -19.34 -4.43 -8.09
CA LEU A 127 -18.07 -4.97 -8.58
C LEU A 127 -18.30 -6.09 -9.61
N VAL A 128 -19.15 -7.07 -9.31
CA VAL A 128 -19.48 -8.17 -10.24
C VAL A 128 -20.04 -7.63 -11.56
N LEU A 129 -20.93 -6.65 -11.52
CA LEU A 129 -21.45 -5.98 -12.72
C LEU A 129 -20.35 -5.22 -13.48
N ALA A 130 -19.44 -4.55 -12.77
CA ALA A 130 -18.32 -3.85 -13.38
C ALA A 130 -17.32 -4.81 -14.05
N PHE A 131 -17.23 -6.07 -13.61
CA PHE A 131 -16.47 -7.12 -14.28
C PHE A 131 -17.23 -7.81 -15.43
N GLY A 132 -18.45 -7.36 -15.75
CA GLY A 132 -19.26 -7.91 -16.85
C GLY A 132 -20.27 -9.00 -16.43
N GLY A 133 -20.59 -9.06 -15.14
CA GLY A 133 -21.55 -10.00 -14.56
C GLY A 133 -20.92 -11.33 -14.14
N ARG A 134 -21.67 -12.12 -13.38
CA ARG A 134 -21.23 -13.42 -12.83
C ARG A 134 -20.77 -14.38 -13.93
N ALA A 135 -21.50 -14.46 -15.03
CA ALA A 135 -21.16 -15.34 -16.15
C ALA A 135 -19.81 -14.99 -16.83
N ASN A 136 -19.28 -13.79 -16.59
CA ASN A 136 -17.99 -13.36 -17.12
C ASN A 136 -16.82 -13.66 -16.18
N ILE A 137 -17.07 -13.94 -14.90
CA ILE A 137 -16.03 -14.19 -13.89
C ILE A 137 -15.70 -15.68 -13.86
N LYS A 138 -14.44 -16.03 -14.16
CA LYS A 138 -13.94 -17.41 -14.13
C LYS A 138 -13.28 -17.76 -12.80
N SER A 139 -12.47 -16.85 -12.26
CA SER A 139 -11.82 -17.03 -10.96
C SER A 139 -11.59 -15.68 -10.28
N LEU A 140 -11.63 -15.68 -8.95
CA LEU A 140 -11.35 -14.54 -8.08
C LEU A 140 -10.13 -14.85 -7.23
N ASP A 141 -9.15 -13.97 -7.24
CA ASP A 141 -7.97 -14.04 -6.40
C ASP A 141 -7.60 -12.64 -5.90
N ALA A 142 -6.85 -12.55 -4.82
CA ALA A 142 -6.42 -11.27 -4.28
C ALA A 142 -4.99 -11.35 -3.75
N CYS A 143 -4.29 -10.23 -3.85
CA CYS A 143 -3.06 -9.95 -3.15
C CYS A 143 -3.32 -8.82 -2.15
N ILE A 144 -2.29 -8.47 -1.37
CA ILE A 144 -2.34 -7.38 -0.38
C ILE A 144 -2.98 -6.09 -0.92
N THR A 145 -2.71 -5.73 -2.18
CA THR A 145 -3.21 -4.47 -2.77
C THR A 145 -4.07 -4.61 -4.03
N ARG A 146 -4.23 -5.84 -4.54
CA ARG A 146 -4.77 -6.09 -5.89
C ARG A 146 -5.81 -7.19 -5.87
N LEU A 147 -7.00 -6.90 -6.37
CA LEU A 147 -8.01 -7.88 -6.74
C LEU A 147 -7.73 -8.36 -8.16
N ARG A 148 -7.51 -9.66 -8.33
CA ARG A 148 -7.22 -10.32 -9.61
C ARG A 148 -8.44 -11.12 -10.03
N VAL A 149 -9.00 -10.78 -11.18
CA VAL A 149 -10.19 -11.46 -11.71
C VAL A 149 -9.85 -12.04 -13.06
N GLU A 150 -9.96 -13.35 -13.20
CA GLU A 150 -9.88 -14.00 -14.50
C GLU A 150 -11.25 -13.93 -15.17
N LEU A 151 -11.29 -13.44 -16.41
CA LEU A 151 -12.53 -13.19 -17.13
C LEU A 151 -12.65 -14.11 -18.35
N ASN A 152 -13.89 -14.44 -18.74
CA ASN A 152 -14.17 -15.10 -20.00
C ASN A 152 -14.01 -14.13 -21.17
N ASP A 153 -14.42 -12.86 -20.98
CA ASP A 153 -14.29 -11.78 -21.95
C ASP A 153 -13.92 -10.47 -21.26
N VAL A 154 -12.71 -9.97 -21.50
CA VAL A 154 -12.21 -8.72 -20.92
C VAL A 154 -12.99 -7.50 -21.46
N GLY A 155 -13.55 -7.57 -22.68
CA GLY A 155 -14.29 -6.47 -23.29
C GLY A 155 -15.62 -6.14 -22.61
N LYS A 156 -16.14 -7.08 -21.80
CA LYS A 156 -17.36 -6.87 -20.99
C LYS A 156 -17.08 -6.23 -19.64
N ALA A 157 -15.82 -6.18 -19.21
CA ALA A 157 -15.45 -5.47 -18.00
C ALA A 157 -15.28 -3.97 -18.27
N SER A 158 -15.65 -3.14 -17.31
CA SER A 158 -15.54 -1.68 -17.37
C SER A 158 -14.47 -1.17 -16.41
N PRO A 159 -13.26 -0.85 -16.91
CA PRO A 159 -12.19 -0.27 -16.09
C PRO A 159 -12.60 1.04 -15.42
N ASP A 160 -13.45 1.84 -16.07
CA ASP A 160 -13.88 3.14 -15.55
C ASP A 160 -14.87 2.99 -14.40
N LYS A 161 -15.80 2.02 -14.46
CA LYS A 161 -16.66 1.68 -13.31
C LYS A 161 -15.83 1.18 -12.13
N LEU A 162 -14.83 0.34 -12.37
CA LEU A 162 -13.96 -0.16 -11.29
C LEU A 162 -13.17 0.98 -10.60
N LYS A 163 -12.70 1.98 -11.35
CA LYS A 163 -12.10 3.19 -10.78
C LYS A 163 -13.11 4.02 -10.00
N ALA A 164 -14.34 4.18 -10.52
CA ALA A 164 -15.42 4.88 -9.83
C ALA A 164 -15.82 4.19 -8.51
N LEU A 165 -15.72 2.86 -8.46
CA LEU A 165 -15.90 2.05 -7.25
C LEU A 165 -14.69 2.13 -6.28
N GLY A 166 -13.68 2.95 -6.59
CA GLY A 166 -12.55 3.22 -5.70
C GLY A 166 -11.30 2.40 -5.98
N ALA A 167 -11.16 1.80 -7.17
CA ALA A 167 -9.88 1.25 -7.60
C ALA A 167 -8.90 2.38 -7.92
N ALA A 168 -7.73 2.38 -7.30
CA ALA A 168 -6.65 3.32 -7.59
C ALA A 168 -6.07 3.13 -9.00
N GLY A 169 -6.24 1.93 -9.57
CA GLY A 169 -5.81 1.61 -10.92
C GLY A 169 -6.39 0.28 -11.37
N VAL A 170 -6.49 0.11 -12.68
CA VAL A 170 -7.00 -1.11 -13.32
C VAL A 170 -6.05 -1.50 -14.44
N VAL A 171 -5.59 -2.75 -14.46
CA VAL A 171 -4.61 -3.27 -15.40
C VAL A 171 -5.09 -4.58 -15.98
N THR A 172 -5.11 -4.68 -17.31
CA THR A 172 -5.39 -5.93 -18.01
C THR A 172 -4.11 -6.77 -18.10
N VAL A 173 -4.18 -8.04 -17.72
CA VAL A 173 -3.04 -8.98 -17.77
C VAL A 173 -3.52 -10.30 -18.39
N GLY A 174 -3.17 -10.53 -19.64
CA GLY A 174 -3.60 -11.72 -20.39
C GLY A 174 -5.13 -11.76 -20.54
N SER A 175 -5.76 -12.87 -20.14
CA SER A 175 -7.23 -13.04 -20.08
C SER A 175 -7.86 -12.53 -18.79
N GLY A 176 -7.10 -11.91 -17.89
CA GLY A 176 -7.58 -11.39 -16.61
C GLY A 176 -7.50 -9.87 -16.49
N LEU A 177 -8.23 -9.32 -15.53
CA LEU A 177 -8.25 -7.91 -15.19
C LEU A 177 -7.95 -7.74 -13.70
N GLN A 178 -6.99 -6.86 -13.38
CA GLN A 178 -6.55 -6.60 -12.01
C GLN A 178 -6.95 -5.18 -11.60
N ALA A 179 -7.64 -5.05 -10.47
CA ALA A 179 -8.03 -3.78 -9.88
C ALA A 179 -7.28 -3.56 -8.56
N ILE A 180 -6.71 -2.36 -8.37
CA ILE A 180 -5.90 -2.00 -7.20
C ILE A 180 -6.81 -1.33 -6.17
N PHE A 181 -7.25 -2.06 -5.14
CA PHE A 181 -8.09 -1.51 -4.06
C PHE A 181 -7.33 -1.27 -2.75
N GLY A 182 -6.01 -1.47 -2.76
CA GLY A 182 -5.20 -1.38 -1.55
C GLY A 182 -5.49 -2.54 -0.59
N THR A 183 -5.27 -2.33 0.70
CA THR A 183 -5.43 -3.36 1.75
C THR A 183 -6.82 -3.98 1.84
N ARG A 184 -7.81 -3.42 1.14
CA ARG A 184 -9.18 -3.93 1.06
C ARG A 184 -9.36 -5.06 0.04
N SER A 185 -8.35 -5.37 -0.79
CA SER A 185 -8.50 -6.36 -1.87
C SER A 185 -8.88 -7.76 -1.41
N GLU A 186 -8.36 -8.23 -0.27
CA GLU A 186 -8.73 -9.55 0.27
C GLU A 186 -10.19 -9.56 0.76
N ASN A 187 -10.61 -8.53 1.49
CA ASN A 187 -11.98 -8.41 1.99
C ASN A 187 -12.97 -8.37 0.81
N LEU A 188 -12.68 -7.57 -0.22
CA LEU A 188 -13.54 -7.46 -1.41
C LEU A 188 -13.66 -8.78 -2.19
N LYS A 189 -12.59 -9.58 -2.23
CA LYS A 189 -12.65 -10.92 -2.81
C LYS A 189 -13.62 -11.79 -2.02
N THR A 190 -13.51 -11.82 -0.69
CA THR A 190 -14.40 -12.60 0.18
C THR A 190 -15.86 -12.16 0.01
N ASP A 191 -16.13 -10.85 0.02
CA ASP A 191 -17.48 -10.29 -0.16
C ASP A 191 -18.05 -10.68 -1.54
N MET A 192 -17.24 -10.66 -2.60
CA MET A 192 -17.65 -11.10 -3.93
C MET A 192 -17.91 -12.61 -4.00
N GLU A 193 -17.08 -13.44 -3.37
CA GLU A 193 -17.28 -14.89 -3.31
C GLU A 193 -18.56 -15.25 -2.54
N GLU A 194 -18.86 -14.53 -1.47
CA GLU A 194 -20.07 -14.72 -0.67
C GLU A 194 -21.32 -14.27 -1.45
N TYR A 195 -21.26 -13.10 -2.09
CA TYR A 195 -22.30 -12.62 -2.98
C TYR A 195 -22.58 -13.61 -4.12
N LEU A 196 -21.55 -14.14 -4.78
CA LEU A 196 -21.71 -15.08 -5.89
C LEU A 196 -22.39 -16.40 -5.49
N LYS A 197 -22.31 -16.82 -4.22
CA LYS A 197 -23.01 -18.02 -3.71
C LYS A 197 -24.51 -17.81 -3.51
N THR A 198 -24.92 -16.58 -3.25
CA THR A 198 -26.31 -16.20 -2.88
C THR A 198 -27.01 -15.39 -3.96
N ALA A 199 -26.28 -14.97 -5.00
CA ALA A 199 -26.75 -14.09 -6.05
C ALA A 199 -27.88 -14.70 -6.90
N GLY A 200 -28.96 -13.93 -7.05
CA GLY A 200 -30.05 -14.19 -8.01
C GLY A 200 -29.74 -13.73 -9.44
N PRO A 201 -30.72 -13.74 -10.36
CA PRO A 201 -30.54 -13.41 -11.79
C PRO A 201 -30.05 -11.97 -12.06
N GLU A 202 -30.10 -11.09 -11.06
CA GLU A 202 -29.59 -9.73 -11.13
C GLU A 202 -28.06 -9.63 -11.28
N ALA A 203 -27.31 -10.68 -10.90
CA ALA A 203 -25.87 -10.74 -11.07
C ALA A 203 -25.43 -11.09 -12.51
N ASP A 204 -26.38 -11.51 -13.36
CA ASP A 204 -26.15 -11.83 -14.77
C ASP A 204 -26.45 -10.64 -15.70
N ALA A 205 -26.88 -9.50 -15.14
CA ALA A 205 -27.16 -8.29 -15.91
C ALA A 205 -25.86 -7.71 -16.49
N VAL A 206 -25.68 -7.83 -17.79
CA VAL A 206 -24.61 -7.13 -18.52
C VAL A 206 -25.11 -5.72 -18.81
N GLU A 207 -24.80 -4.77 -17.93
CA GLU A 207 -25.14 -3.38 -18.16
C GLU A 207 -24.17 -2.80 -19.20
N ALA A 208 -24.73 -2.24 -20.29
CA ALA A 208 -23.94 -1.69 -21.40
C ALA A 208 -22.90 -0.68 -20.90
N PRO A 209 -21.70 -0.62 -21.54
CA PRO A 209 -20.67 0.34 -21.16
C PRO A 209 -21.21 1.76 -21.39
N SER A 210 -21.59 2.42 -20.30
CA SER A 210 -21.94 3.84 -20.35
C SER A 210 -20.64 4.63 -20.55
N PRO A 211 -20.58 5.59 -21.51
CA PRO A 211 -19.44 6.46 -21.68
C PRO A 211 -19.48 7.52 -20.59
N VAL A 212 -19.14 7.13 -19.37
CA VAL A 212 -18.82 8.10 -18.32
C VAL A 212 -17.41 8.56 -18.61
N ALA A 213 -17.29 9.76 -19.19
CA ALA A 213 -16.01 10.43 -19.36
C ALA A 213 -15.25 10.37 -18.03
N ALA A 214 -14.08 9.73 -18.06
CA ALA A 214 -13.25 9.51 -16.88
C ALA A 214 -13.05 10.83 -16.11
N PRO A 215 -13.30 10.88 -14.78
CA PRO A 215 -12.62 11.86 -13.98
C PRO A 215 -11.12 11.58 -14.15
N ALA A 216 -10.35 12.60 -14.52
CA ALA A 216 -8.90 12.50 -14.59
C ALA A 216 -8.36 11.90 -13.27
N PRO A 217 -7.32 11.05 -13.31
CA PRO A 217 -6.78 10.43 -12.11
C PRO A 217 -6.50 11.50 -11.06
N ALA A 218 -6.99 11.28 -9.83
CA ALA A 218 -6.73 12.13 -8.69
C ALA A 218 -5.25 12.04 -8.29
N GLY A 219 -4.39 12.64 -9.11
CA GLY A 219 -3.04 13.00 -8.71
C GLY A 219 -3.10 14.22 -7.79
N VAL A 220 -2.07 14.39 -6.97
CA VAL A 220 -1.89 15.63 -6.21
C VAL A 220 -1.71 16.79 -7.19
N VAL A 221 -2.78 17.52 -7.49
CA VAL A 221 -2.71 18.76 -8.27
C VAL A 221 -2.14 19.84 -7.36
N SER A 222 -1.07 20.51 -7.77
CA SER A 222 -0.58 21.68 -7.05
C SER A 222 -1.70 22.70 -6.88
N LYS A 223 -1.97 23.12 -5.64
CA LYS A 223 -2.93 24.21 -5.36
C LYS A 223 -2.44 25.58 -5.88
N LEU A 224 -1.15 25.68 -6.22
CA LEU A 224 -0.51 26.90 -6.73
C LEU A 224 0.14 26.60 -8.09
N ARG A 225 -0.47 27.11 -9.17
CA ARG A 225 0.07 27.03 -10.54
C ARG A 225 1.29 27.94 -10.67
N ASP A 226 2.27 27.53 -11.48
CA ASP A 226 3.44 28.38 -11.76
C ASP A 226 3.05 29.48 -12.77
N PRO A 227 3.15 30.78 -12.43
CA PRO A 227 2.85 31.87 -13.35
C PRO A 227 3.84 31.97 -14.52
N GLU A 228 5.05 31.41 -14.40
CA GLU A 228 6.10 31.42 -15.44
C GLU A 228 6.15 30.13 -16.26
N ALA A 229 5.11 29.27 -16.14
CA ALA A 229 5.11 27.94 -16.75
C ALA A 229 5.34 27.95 -18.27
N ALA A 230 4.77 28.91 -18.99
CA ALA A 230 4.94 29.03 -20.44
C ALA A 230 6.38 29.36 -20.84
N THR A 231 7.05 30.23 -20.07
CA THR A 231 8.46 30.61 -20.30
C THR A 231 9.38 29.43 -20.00
N LYS A 232 9.20 28.78 -18.84
CA LYS A 232 9.99 27.59 -18.47
C LYS A 232 9.77 26.44 -19.45
N ALA A 233 8.55 26.21 -19.91
CA ALA A 233 8.28 25.20 -20.93
C ALA A 233 9.04 25.49 -22.24
N ARG A 234 9.13 26.75 -22.66
CA ARG A 234 9.91 27.15 -23.84
C ARG A 234 11.41 26.91 -23.66
N ASP A 235 11.95 27.29 -22.50
CA ASP A 235 13.36 27.10 -22.18
C ASP A 235 13.72 25.62 -22.07
N LEU A 236 12.83 24.81 -21.50
CA LEU A 236 12.94 23.35 -21.48
C LEU A 236 12.93 22.76 -22.89
N ILE A 237 12.02 23.20 -23.77
CA ILE A 237 12.00 22.75 -25.18
C ILE A 237 13.32 23.10 -25.89
N ALA A 238 13.84 24.32 -25.69
CA ALA A 238 15.12 24.73 -26.27
C ALA A 238 16.28 23.84 -25.79
N ALA A 239 16.34 23.58 -24.48
CA ALA A 239 17.37 22.72 -23.87
C ALA A 239 17.25 21.23 -24.29
N LEU A 240 16.07 20.78 -24.71
CA LEU A 240 15.85 19.45 -25.26
C LEU A 240 16.25 19.32 -26.74
N GLY A 241 16.83 20.35 -27.36
CA GLY A 241 17.19 20.34 -28.78
C GLY A 241 16.08 20.88 -29.70
N GLY A 242 15.10 21.60 -29.15
CA GLY A 242 14.03 22.27 -29.89
C GLY A 242 12.80 21.40 -30.15
N ILE A 243 11.77 22.04 -30.70
CA ILE A 243 10.44 21.46 -30.98
C ILE A 243 10.56 20.17 -31.82
N GLY A 244 11.41 20.19 -32.85
CA GLY A 244 11.59 19.05 -33.77
C GLY A 244 12.27 17.83 -33.15
N ASN A 245 12.84 17.94 -31.95
CA ASN A 245 13.48 16.82 -31.27
C ASN A 245 12.55 16.06 -30.32
N ILE A 246 11.35 16.58 -30.04
CA ILE A 246 10.44 16.02 -29.04
C ILE A 246 9.32 15.27 -29.75
N GLU A 247 9.34 13.94 -29.70
CA GLU A 247 8.31 13.07 -30.29
C GLU A 247 7.06 13.00 -29.39
N ARG A 248 7.24 13.00 -28.06
CA ARG A 248 6.14 12.88 -27.10
C ARG A 248 6.49 13.48 -25.74
N VAL A 249 5.52 14.13 -25.10
CA VAL A 249 5.62 14.69 -23.74
C VAL A 249 4.43 14.23 -22.91
N ASP A 250 4.70 13.61 -21.75
CA ASP A 250 3.69 13.23 -20.78
C ASP A 250 4.11 13.60 -19.35
N ALA A 251 3.17 14.11 -18.56
CA ALA A 251 3.35 14.16 -17.11
C ALA A 251 3.21 12.75 -16.53
N CYS A 252 4.15 12.33 -15.68
CA CYS A 252 4.12 11.02 -15.04
C CYS A 252 4.64 11.09 -13.60
N ALA A 253 4.16 10.18 -12.75
CA ALA A 253 4.54 10.12 -11.33
C ALA A 253 4.44 11.48 -10.60
N GLU A 254 3.47 12.31 -11.01
CA GLU A 254 3.11 13.63 -10.46
C GLU A 254 4.16 14.75 -10.58
N THR A 255 5.45 14.41 -10.51
CA THR A 255 6.55 15.37 -10.40
C THR A 255 7.48 15.38 -11.62
N ARG A 256 7.18 14.57 -12.63
CA ARG A 256 8.11 14.33 -13.75
C ARG A 256 7.45 14.50 -15.11
N LEU A 257 8.24 14.97 -16.06
CA LEU A 257 7.94 14.89 -17.48
C LEU A 257 8.66 13.66 -18.06
N ARG A 258 7.90 12.78 -18.70
CA ARG A 258 8.41 11.73 -19.57
C ARG A 258 8.42 12.26 -21.01
N LEU A 259 9.59 12.29 -21.59
CA LEU A 259 9.86 12.79 -22.92
C LEU A 259 10.37 11.64 -23.78
N VAL A 260 9.87 11.52 -25.01
CA VAL A 260 10.48 10.67 -26.05
C VAL A 260 11.12 11.60 -27.05
N LEU A 261 12.41 11.40 -27.31
CA LEU A 261 13.21 12.30 -28.13
C LEU A 261 13.62 11.63 -29.45
N GLY A 262 13.77 12.43 -30.50
CA GLY A 262 14.31 11.96 -31.79
C GLY A 262 15.81 11.65 -31.68
N ASN A 263 16.56 12.56 -31.05
CA ASN A 263 18.00 12.53 -30.86
C ASN A 263 18.37 12.87 -29.40
N GLU A 264 19.04 11.95 -28.70
CA GLU A 264 19.48 12.17 -27.31
C GLU A 264 20.71 13.07 -27.20
N GLY A 265 21.49 13.23 -28.27
CA GLY A 265 22.75 13.98 -28.29
C GLY A 265 22.58 15.51 -28.33
N SER A 266 21.40 16.00 -28.67
CA SER A 266 21.06 17.43 -28.69
C SER A 266 20.50 17.96 -27.36
N VAL A 267 20.51 17.14 -26.31
CA VAL A 267 20.00 17.50 -24.98
C VAL A 267 21.09 18.16 -24.16
N ASP A 268 20.86 19.42 -23.75
CA ASP A 268 21.71 20.16 -22.84
C ASP A 268 21.21 20.05 -21.40
N GLU A 269 21.86 19.21 -20.60
CA GLU A 269 21.50 18.98 -19.20
C GLU A 269 21.76 20.19 -18.29
N THR A 270 22.71 21.06 -18.65
CA THR A 270 23.01 22.26 -17.88
C THR A 270 21.90 23.29 -18.07
N ALA A 271 21.48 23.48 -19.34
CA ALA A 271 20.36 24.34 -19.69
C ALA A 271 19.03 23.84 -19.08
N LEU A 272 18.80 22.52 -19.05
CA LEU A 272 17.63 21.92 -18.39
C LEU A 272 17.57 22.26 -16.89
N ARG A 273 18.70 22.20 -16.19
CA ARG A 273 18.77 22.55 -14.77
C ARG A 273 18.53 24.05 -14.54
N SER A 274 19.07 24.92 -15.39
CA SER A 274 18.80 26.37 -15.31
C SER A 274 17.34 26.73 -15.60
N ALA A 275 16.66 25.95 -16.45
CA ALA A 275 15.24 26.11 -16.75
C ALA A 275 14.31 25.56 -15.66
N GLY A 276 14.86 25.02 -14.56
CA GLY A 276 14.09 24.60 -13.38
C GLY A 276 13.93 23.09 -13.22
N ALA A 277 14.64 22.27 -14.01
CA ALA A 277 14.67 20.83 -13.76
C ALA A 277 15.54 20.48 -12.54
N ALA A 278 14.95 19.84 -11.54
CA ALA A 278 15.67 19.36 -10.36
C ALA A 278 16.53 18.11 -10.67
N GLY A 279 16.19 17.38 -11.73
CA GLY A 279 16.92 16.17 -12.13
C GLY A 279 16.59 15.75 -13.55
N VAL A 280 17.58 15.14 -14.21
CA VAL A 280 17.50 14.57 -15.56
C VAL A 280 17.87 13.10 -15.46
N MET A 281 17.04 12.20 -15.99
CA MET A 281 17.29 10.76 -16.00
C MET A 281 17.07 10.21 -17.41
N ARG A 282 18.13 9.69 -18.02
CA ARG A 282 18.08 9.01 -19.32
C ARG A 282 17.68 7.55 -19.12
N LEU A 283 16.71 7.07 -19.88
CA LEU A 283 16.27 5.68 -19.92
C LEU A 283 16.50 5.11 -21.32
N ALA A 284 16.42 3.78 -21.44
CA ALA A 284 16.46 3.11 -22.73
C ALA A 284 15.35 3.60 -23.67
N ASN A 285 15.55 3.42 -24.98
CA ASN A 285 14.61 3.76 -26.04
C ASN A 285 14.30 5.27 -26.17
N ARG A 286 15.32 6.14 -26.14
CA ARG A 286 15.15 7.59 -26.38
C ARG A 286 14.20 8.27 -25.42
N THR A 287 14.06 7.70 -24.22
CA THR A 287 13.15 8.20 -23.19
C THR A 287 13.95 8.97 -22.14
N LEU A 288 13.56 10.23 -21.92
CA LEU A 288 14.13 11.10 -20.91
C LEU A 288 13.08 11.41 -19.84
N HIS A 289 13.43 11.26 -18.57
CA HIS A 289 12.61 11.73 -17.44
C HIS A 289 13.22 12.99 -16.86
N LEU A 290 12.42 14.05 -16.81
CA LEU A 290 12.78 15.32 -16.21
C LEU A 290 11.99 15.53 -14.93
N VAL A 291 12.65 15.80 -13.80
CA VAL A 291 11.97 16.11 -12.53
C VAL A 291 11.73 17.61 -12.46
N VAL A 292 10.46 18.03 -12.52
CA VAL A 292 10.03 19.44 -12.56
C VAL A 292 9.08 19.83 -11.41
N GLY A 293 8.81 18.88 -10.49
CA GLY A 293 7.95 19.11 -9.33
C GLY A 293 6.45 19.04 -9.65
N LEU A 294 5.61 19.44 -8.68
CA LEU A 294 4.16 19.21 -8.67
C LEU A 294 3.36 19.92 -9.79
N ASN A 295 4.03 20.73 -10.64
CA ASN A 295 3.43 21.39 -11.80
C ASN A 295 3.78 20.67 -13.12
N ALA A 296 4.22 19.40 -13.07
CA ALA A 296 4.57 18.62 -14.25
C ALA A 296 3.42 18.52 -15.28
N ASP A 297 2.17 18.45 -14.81
CA ASP A 297 0.99 18.49 -15.67
C ASP A 297 0.87 19.83 -16.44
N GLN A 298 1.12 20.95 -15.76
CA GLN A 298 1.11 22.29 -16.34
C GLN A 298 2.20 22.43 -17.41
N TYR A 299 3.43 22.04 -17.09
CA TYR A 299 4.53 22.09 -18.05
C TYR A 299 4.30 21.16 -19.25
N ALA A 300 3.74 19.97 -19.04
CA ALA A 300 3.39 19.06 -20.14
C ALA A 300 2.33 19.67 -21.07
N ALA A 301 1.32 20.35 -20.50
CA ALA A 301 0.28 21.02 -21.28
C ALA A 301 0.84 22.18 -22.10
N GLU A 302 1.66 23.04 -21.48
CA GLU A 302 2.34 24.15 -22.17
C GLU A 302 3.26 23.66 -23.28
N MET A 303 4.05 22.61 -23.02
CA MET A 303 4.92 22.03 -24.04
C MET A 303 4.12 21.47 -25.21
N ARG A 304 3.05 20.70 -24.95
CA ARG A 304 2.18 20.19 -26.03
C ARG A 304 1.52 21.29 -26.84
N GLY A 305 1.09 22.38 -26.19
CA GLY A 305 0.54 23.54 -26.88
C GLY A 305 1.55 24.17 -27.84
N GLN A 306 2.80 24.30 -27.41
CA GLN A 306 3.88 24.83 -28.25
C GLN A 306 4.31 23.86 -29.35
N LEU A 307 4.25 22.54 -29.13
CA LEU A 307 4.53 21.52 -30.16
C LEU A 307 3.41 21.42 -31.21
N ALA A 308 2.17 21.82 -30.87
CA ALA A 308 1.02 21.77 -31.77
C ALA A 308 0.85 23.03 -32.63
N THR A 309 1.64 24.07 -32.38
CA THR A 309 1.63 25.31 -33.18
C THR A 309 2.60 25.13 -34.37
N PRO A 310 2.14 25.26 -35.62
CA PRO A 310 2.95 24.97 -36.81
C PRO A 310 4.11 25.95 -37.04
#